data_AF-A0A356K822-F1
#
_entry.id   AF-A0A356K822-F1
#
_cell.length_a   1.000
_cell.length_b   1.000
_cell.length_c   1.000
_cell.angle_alpha   90.00
_cell.angle_beta   90.00
_cell.angle_gamma   90.00
#
_symmetry.space_group_name_H-M   'P 1'
#
loop_
_entity.id
_entity.type
_entity.pdbx_description
1 polymer ?
#
loop_
_entity_poly.entity_id
_entity_poly.type
_entity_poly.pdbx_seq_one_letter_code
_entity_poly.pdbx_strand_id
1 'polypeptide(L)'
;MTADQNIVRLEDYRPYPFELESTDLTFDICADHTDVESTISFHRKDDEQNELELDGVDLELLSVAIDDRPLTSNEYSVDATKLSIVDLPERFKVTIRTRIYPQANTALEGLYRSGDLYCTQCEAEGFRKITYYPDRPDVQSKFTTTLIADSGRFGVMLANGNLIRDEVTIENRRRVTWVDPFNKPSYLFALVAGNLAVLKDTFTTMSGRNVELRIYSESHNIDACTHAMESLKRAMAWDEVAFGREYDLDTFMIVAVEDFNMGAMENKGLNIFNTSCVLASPNTATDAAYLRVEGVVAHEYFHNWSGNRVT
;
A
#
# COMPACT_ATOMS: atom_id res chain seq x y z
N MET A 1 -10.66 -30.01 -15.42
CA MET A 1 -9.20 -30.19 -15.60
C MET A 1 -8.58 -29.45 -14.45
N THR A 2 -7.94 -30.15 -13.52
CA THR A 2 -7.21 -29.53 -12.42
C THR A 2 -6.13 -28.64 -13.02
N ALA A 3 -6.22 -27.33 -12.80
CA ALA A 3 -5.11 -26.44 -13.08
C ALA A 3 -3.90 -27.01 -12.36
N ASP A 4 -2.82 -27.29 -13.09
CA ASP A 4 -1.55 -27.66 -12.50
C ASP A 4 -1.19 -26.49 -11.56
N GLN A 5 -1.25 -26.71 -10.25
CA GLN A 5 -0.78 -25.70 -9.31
C GLN A 5 0.72 -25.57 -9.59
N ASN A 6 1.15 -24.43 -10.14
CA ASN A 6 2.57 -24.13 -10.27
C ASN A 6 3.20 -24.18 -8.88
N ILE A 7 3.88 -25.28 -8.57
CA ILE A 7 4.54 -25.48 -7.27
C ILE A 7 5.76 -24.57 -7.25
N VAL A 8 5.71 -23.53 -6.41
CA VAL A 8 6.89 -22.68 -6.12
C VAL A 8 7.73 -23.37 -5.05
N ARG A 9 9.03 -23.55 -5.31
CA ARG A 9 9.96 -24.15 -4.35
C ARG A 9 11.06 -23.17 -3.97
N LEU A 10 11.45 -23.19 -2.70
CA LEU A 10 12.53 -22.36 -2.18
C LEU A 10 13.87 -22.61 -2.91
N GLU A 11 14.16 -23.86 -3.30
CA GLU A 11 15.39 -24.23 -4.03
C GLU A 11 15.48 -23.59 -5.44
N ASP A 12 14.33 -23.22 -6.00
CA ASP A 12 14.23 -22.63 -7.33
C ASP A 12 14.33 -21.09 -7.30
N TYR A 13 14.48 -20.48 -6.12
CA TYR A 13 14.66 -19.05 -5.99
C TYR A 13 15.81 -18.54 -6.88
N ARG A 14 15.53 -17.50 -7.65
CA ARG A 14 16.52 -16.72 -8.41
C ARG A 14 16.30 -15.24 -8.11
N PRO A 15 17.38 -14.45 -7.94
CA PRO A 15 17.27 -13.00 -7.83
C PRO A 15 16.52 -12.41 -9.02
N TYR A 16 15.74 -11.36 -8.78
CA TYR A 16 15.08 -10.65 -9.88
C TYR A 16 16.12 -9.94 -10.76
N PRO A 17 16.05 -10.05 -12.11
CA PRO A 17 17.11 -9.59 -13.00
C PRO A 17 17.15 -8.07 -13.21
N PHE A 18 16.21 -7.33 -12.64
CA PHE A 18 16.16 -5.87 -12.69
C PHE A 18 16.20 -5.24 -11.29
N GLU A 19 16.78 -4.04 -11.20
CA GLU A 19 16.59 -3.12 -10.09
C GLU A 19 15.47 -2.14 -10.41
N LEU A 20 14.68 -1.76 -9.41
CA LEU A 20 13.69 -0.70 -9.54
C LEU A 20 14.19 0.52 -8.77
N GLU A 21 14.38 1.63 -9.48
CA GLU A 21 14.86 2.88 -8.88
C GLU A 21 13.72 3.71 -8.29
N SER A 22 12.57 3.72 -8.99
CA SER A 22 11.36 4.43 -8.57
C SER A 22 10.09 3.78 -9.11
N THR A 23 8.99 3.98 -8.38
CA THR A 23 7.64 3.59 -8.77
C THR A 23 6.70 4.77 -8.51
N ASP A 24 6.25 5.41 -9.58
CA ASP A 24 5.33 6.53 -9.55
C ASP A 24 3.94 6.05 -9.95
N LEU A 25 2.97 6.15 -9.04
CA LEU A 25 1.60 5.68 -9.21
C LEU A 25 0.63 6.84 -9.23
N THR A 26 -0.31 6.83 -10.16
CA THR A 26 -1.47 7.72 -10.16
C THR A 26 -2.74 6.90 -10.20
N PHE A 27 -3.59 7.09 -9.19
CA PHE A 27 -4.91 6.48 -9.08
C PHE A 27 -5.97 7.54 -9.37
N ASP A 28 -6.63 7.42 -10.52
CA ASP A 28 -7.82 8.18 -10.83
C ASP A 28 -9.06 7.38 -10.39
N ILE A 29 -9.62 7.75 -9.24
CA ILE A 29 -10.76 7.07 -8.63
C ILE A 29 -12.07 7.67 -9.20
N CYS A 30 -12.61 6.98 -10.20
CA CYS A 30 -13.90 7.26 -10.84
C CYS A 30 -15.07 6.66 -10.06
N ALA A 31 -16.30 6.94 -10.49
CA ALA A 31 -17.51 6.45 -9.82
C ALA A 31 -17.68 4.93 -9.94
N ASP A 32 -17.29 4.36 -11.08
CA ASP A 32 -17.54 2.98 -11.51
C ASP A 32 -16.26 2.21 -11.86
N HIS A 33 -15.08 2.82 -11.74
CA HIS A 33 -13.79 2.15 -11.94
C HIS A 33 -12.68 2.97 -11.28
N THR A 34 -11.46 2.46 -11.33
CA THR A 34 -10.25 3.23 -11.04
C THR A 34 -9.25 3.01 -12.16
N ASP A 35 -8.80 4.09 -12.78
CA ASP A 35 -7.70 4.05 -13.73
C ASP A 35 -6.39 4.24 -12.97
N VAL A 36 -5.45 3.32 -13.18
CA VAL A 36 -4.14 3.31 -12.53
C VAL A 36 -3.09 3.51 -13.60
N GLU A 37 -2.29 4.57 -13.47
CA GLU A 37 -1.05 4.73 -14.22
C GLU A 37 0.11 4.39 -13.31
N SER A 38 0.91 3.40 -13.69
CA SER A 38 2.19 3.09 -13.06
C SER A 38 3.32 3.46 -13.99
N THR A 39 4.31 4.16 -13.45
CA THR A 39 5.54 4.54 -14.12
C THR A 39 6.70 4.01 -13.28
N ILE A 40 7.47 3.08 -13.83
CA ILE A 40 8.50 2.35 -13.07
C ILE A 40 9.84 2.49 -13.80
N SER A 41 10.86 2.92 -13.07
CA SER A 41 12.23 3.06 -13.58
C SER A 41 13.01 1.79 -13.30
N PHE A 42 13.46 1.11 -14.36
CA PHE A 42 14.20 -0.14 -14.28
C PHE A 42 15.67 0.05 -14.67
N HIS A 43 16.53 -0.73 -14.02
CA HIS A 43 17.93 -0.91 -14.39
C HIS A 43 18.24 -2.41 -14.43
N ARG A 44 18.68 -2.90 -15.58
CA ARG A 44 19.03 -4.31 -15.78
C ARG A 44 20.28 -4.67 -14.97
N LYS A 45 20.24 -5.78 -14.22
CA LYS A 45 21.38 -6.33 -13.47
C LYS A 45 22.08 -7.48 -14.18
N ASP A 46 21.38 -8.14 -15.09
CA ASP A 46 21.85 -9.29 -15.84
C ASP A 46 21.81 -8.99 -17.34
N ASP A 47 22.97 -8.88 -17.99
CA ASP A 47 23.07 -8.56 -19.41
C ASP A 47 22.44 -9.61 -20.33
N GLU A 48 22.22 -10.84 -19.84
CA GLU A 48 21.56 -11.90 -20.59
C GLU A 48 20.02 -11.80 -20.54
N GLN A 49 19.46 -10.97 -19.65
CA GLN A 49 18.01 -10.80 -19.50
C GLN A 49 17.47 -9.59 -20.26
N ASN A 50 16.91 -9.83 -21.44
CA ASN A 50 16.28 -8.80 -22.27
C ASN A 50 14.74 -8.82 -22.25
N GLU A 51 14.15 -9.69 -21.44
CA GLU A 51 12.70 -9.80 -21.23
C GLU A 51 12.34 -9.36 -19.80
N LEU A 52 11.37 -8.45 -19.69
CA LEU A 52 10.75 -8.07 -18.43
C LEU A 52 9.44 -8.81 -18.29
N GLU A 53 9.35 -9.66 -17.28
CA GLU A 53 8.08 -10.24 -16.83
C GLU A 53 7.52 -9.45 -15.64
N LEU A 54 6.24 -9.13 -15.69
CA LEU A 54 5.47 -8.45 -14.66
C LEU A 54 4.22 -9.25 -14.34
N ASP A 55 3.94 -9.44 -13.05
CA ASP A 55 2.74 -10.13 -12.58
C ASP A 55 1.53 -9.19 -12.67
N GLY A 56 0.39 -9.70 -13.12
CA GLY A 56 -0.87 -8.96 -13.18
C GLY A 56 -2.08 -9.88 -13.28
N VAL A 57 -3.10 -9.66 -12.45
CA VAL A 57 -4.30 -10.51 -12.37
C VAL A 57 -5.56 -9.64 -12.35
N ASP A 58 -6.57 -10.04 -13.14
CA ASP A 58 -7.87 -9.37 -13.22
C ASP A 58 -7.77 -7.87 -13.58
N LEU A 59 -6.82 -7.52 -14.46
CA LEU A 59 -6.57 -6.16 -14.94
C LEU A 59 -7.12 -5.96 -16.35
N GLU A 60 -7.77 -4.83 -16.60
CA GLU A 60 -8.01 -4.34 -17.96
C GLU A 60 -6.81 -3.49 -18.39
N LEU A 61 -5.94 -4.03 -19.25
CA LEU A 61 -4.79 -3.28 -19.78
C LEU A 61 -5.23 -2.25 -20.82
N LEU A 62 -4.96 -0.98 -20.56
CA LEU A 62 -5.29 0.14 -21.44
C LEU A 62 -4.13 0.51 -22.38
N SER A 63 -2.91 0.58 -21.85
CA SER A 63 -1.71 0.90 -22.65
C SER A 63 -0.41 0.52 -21.96
N VAL A 64 0.63 0.26 -22.75
CA VAL A 64 2.02 0.10 -22.30
C VAL A 64 2.91 1.05 -23.11
N ALA A 65 3.88 1.67 -22.47
CA ALA A 65 4.90 2.49 -23.11
C ALA A 65 6.28 2.27 -22.49
N ILE A 66 7.32 2.41 -23.30
CA ILE A 66 8.73 2.43 -22.87
C ILE A 66 9.30 3.81 -23.20
N ASP A 67 9.85 4.50 -22.21
CA ASP A 67 10.43 5.84 -22.36
C ASP A 67 9.49 6.80 -23.10
N ASP A 68 8.23 6.81 -22.66
CA ASP A 68 7.11 7.58 -23.22
C ASP A 68 6.73 7.23 -24.67
N ARG A 69 7.34 6.22 -25.28
CA ARG A 69 6.94 5.64 -26.57
C ARG A 69 5.90 4.53 -26.36
N PRO A 70 4.65 4.71 -26.82
CA PRO A 70 3.65 3.64 -26.78
C PRO A 70 4.13 2.40 -27.53
N LEU A 71 3.92 1.23 -26.93
CA LEU A 71 4.20 -0.05 -27.56
C LEU A 71 2.99 -0.53 -28.39
N THR A 72 3.27 -1.23 -29.49
CA THR A 72 2.24 -1.95 -30.25
C THR A 72 2.12 -3.40 -29.79
N SER A 73 1.03 -4.08 -30.13
CA SER A 73 0.68 -5.42 -29.61
C SER A 73 1.64 -6.56 -30.00
N ASN A 74 2.69 -6.28 -30.78
CA ASN A 74 3.75 -7.22 -31.15
C ASN A 74 5.06 -6.98 -30.37
N GLU A 75 5.13 -5.93 -29.54
CA GLU A 75 6.30 -5.60 -28.70
C GLU A 75 6.14 -6.11 -27.25
N TYR A 76 4.95 -6.58 -26.90
CA TYR A 76 4.64 -7.17 -25.60
C TYR A 76 3.61 -8.29 -25.74
N SER A 77 3.57 -9.21 -24.78
CA SER A 77 2.54 -10.24 -24.67
C SER A 77 1.85 -10.15 -23.31
N VAL A 78 0.57 -10.52 -23.27
CA VAL A 78 -0.23 -10.55 -22.04
C VAL A 78 -0.94 -11.89 -21.97
N ASP A 79 -0.85 -12.54 -20.83
CA ASP A 79 -1.68 -13.69 -20.48
C ASP A 79 -2.54 -13.38 -19.24
N ALA A 80 -3.15 -14.41 -18.65
CA ALA A 80 -4.04 -14.27 -17.49
C ALA A 80 -3.34 -13.78 -16.20
N THR A 81 -2.02 -13.90 -16.14
CA THR A 81 -1.20 -13.67 -14.94
C THR A 81 0.01 -12.77 -15.17
N LYS A 82 0.41 -12.53 -16.42
CA LYS A 82 1.66 -11.84 -16.77
C LYS A 82 1.53 -10.87 -17.93
N LEU A 83 2.37 -9.84 -17.88
CA LEU A 83 2.76 -8.98 -19.00
C LEU A 83 4.26 -9.18 -19.25
N SER A 84 4.64 -9.55 -20.47
CA SER A 84 6.03 -9.66 -20.89
C SER A 84 6.39 -8.59 -21.92
N ILE A 85 7.54 -7.94 -21.76
CA ILE A 85 8.09 -6.94 -22.69
C ILE A 85 9.50 -7.35 -23.07
N VAL A 86 9.82 -7.34 -24.36
CA VAL A 86 11.11 -7.79 -24.90
C VAL A 86 11.95 -6.63 -25.47
N ASP A 87 13.20 -6.92 -25.83
CA ASP A 87 14.12 -5.98 -26.49
C ASP A 87 14.36 -4.69 -25.69
N LEU A 88 14.47 -4.84 -24.37
CA LEU A 88 14.65 -3.73 -23.44
C LEU A 88 16.10 -3.23 -23.38
N PRO A 89 16.32 -1.90 -23.27
CA PRO A 89 17.64 -1.33 -23.05
C PRO A 89 18.12 -1.61 -21.61
N GLU A 90 19.36 -1.22 -21.29
CA GLU A 90 19.93 -1.37 -19.95
C GLU A 90 19.15 -0.59 -18.87
N ARG A 91 18.67 0.60 -19.22
CA ARG A 91 17.86 1.49 -18.37
C ARG A 91 16.67 1.98 -19.16
N PHE A 92 15.49 1.87 -18.58
CA PHE A 92 14.24 2.28 -19.21
C PHE A 92 13.17 2.61 -18.18
N LYS A 93 12.18 3.37 -18.60
CA LYS A 93 10.95 3.61 -17.86
C LYS A 93 9.80 2.86 -18.52
N VAL A 94 9.10 2.02 -17.76
CA VAL A 94 7.85 1.40 -18.23
C VAL A 94 6.68 2.22 -17.68
N THR A 95 5.79 2.65 -18.57
CA THR A 95 4.51 3.27 -18.19
C THR A 95 3.37 2.33 -18.58
N ILE A 96 2.57 1.90 -17.61
CA ILE A 96 1.43 0.99 -17.80
C ILE A 96 0.18 1.70 -17.31
N ARG A 97 -0.87 1.66 -18.11
CA ARG A 97 -2.21 2.08 -17.70
C ARG A 97 -3.12 0.88 -17.60
N THR A 98 -3.70 0.67 -16.43
CA THR A 98 -4.69 -0.37 -16.17
C THR A 98 -5.98 0.24 -15.66
N ARG A 99 -7.10 -0.44 -15.92
CA ARG A 99 -8.39 -0.17 -15.31
C ARG A 99 -8.76 -1.32 -14.40
N ILE A 100 -9.20 -0.97 -13.19
CA ILE A 100 -9.66 -1.91 -12.17
C ILE A 100 -11.03 -1.51 -11.64
N TYR A 101 -11.73 -2.45 -11.01
CA TYR A 101 -13.12 -2.29 -10.55
C TYR A 101 -13.25 -2.60 -9.05
N PRO A 102 -12.76 -1.71 -8.15
CA PRO A 102 -12.71 -2.00 -6.70
C PRO A 102 -14.07 -2.34 -6.07
N GLN A 103 -15.16 -1.80 -6.63
CA GLN A 103 -16.52 -2.09 -6.19
C GLN A 103 -17.00 -3.51 -6.52
N ALA A 104 -16.35 -4.20 -7.45
CA ALA A 104 -16.64 -5.58 -7.81
C ALA A 104 -15.69 -6.57 -7.12
N ASN A 105 -14.68 -6.08 -6.41
CA ASN A 105 -13.66 -6.90 -5.76
C ASN A 105 -14.15 -7.41 -4.40
N THR A 106 -14.84 -8.55 -4.41
CA THR A 106 -15.33 -9.21 -3.18
C THR A 106 -14.27 -10.08 -2.50
N ALA A 107 -13.09 -10.24 -3.09
CA ALA A 107 -11.99 -11.01 -2.52
C ALA A 107 -11.23 -10.25 -1.42
N LEU A 108 -11.37 -8.92 -1.38
CA LEU A 108 -10.68 -8.01 -0.44
C LEU A 108 -9.15 -8.11 -0.55
N GLU A 109 -8.64 -8.20 -1.78
CA GLU A 109 -7.22 -8.31 -2.13
C GLU A 109 -6.91 -7.39 -3.32
N GLY A 110 -5.83 -6.61 -3.26
CA GLY A 110 -5.58 -5.48 -4.15
C GLY A 110 -6.35 -4.24 -3.67
N LEU A 111 -6.87 -3.43 -4.58
CA LEU A 111 -7.77 -2.30 -4.25
C LEU A 111 -9.23 -2.77 -4.27
N TYR A 112 -9.96 -2.50 -3.19
CA TYR A 112 -11.35 -2.87 -3.03
C TYR A 112 -12.15 -1.83 -2.24
N ARG A 113 -13.46 -2.04 -2.14
CA ARG A 113 -14.36 -1.25 -1.29
C ARG A 113 -14.73 -1.99 -0.01
N SER A 114 -14.61 -1.32 1.13
CA SER A 114 -15.27 -1.70 2.39
C SER A 114 -16.31 -0.62 2.70
N GLY A 115 -17.60 -0.94 2.55
CA GLY A 115 -18.67 0.07 2.52
C GLY A 115 -18.41 1.18 1.48
N ASP A 116 -18.33 2.43 1.94
CA ASP A 116 -18.01 3.61 1.11
C ASP A 116 -16.52 3.97 1.06
N LEU A 117 -15.68 3.23 1.79
CA LEU A 117 -14.22 3.40 1.83
C LEU A 117 -13.55 2.59 0.71
N TYR A 118 -12.55 3.18 0.07
CA TYR A 118 -11.57 2.46 -0.75
C TYR A 118 -10.35 2.18 0.10
N CYS A 119 -9.90 0.93 0.13
CA CYS A 119 -8.69 0.53 0.83
C CYS A 119 -7.99 -0.62 0.11
N THR A 120 -6.72 -0.85 0.46
CA THR A 120 -5.91 -1.89 -0.16
C THR A 120 -5.50 -2.98 0.82
N GLN A 121 -5.35 -4.19 0.30
CA GLN A 121 -4.60 -5.28 0.95
C GLN A 121 -3.65 -5.87 -0.09
N CYS A 122 -2.34 -5.65 0.09
CA CYS A 122 -1.33 -6.07 -0.90
C CYS A 122 -0.52 -7.29 -0.46
N GLU A 123 -0.48 -7.64 0.82
CA GLU A 123 0.15 -8.89 1.25
C GLU A 123 -0.80 -10.09 1.04
N ALA A 124 -0.32 -11.21 0.49
CA ALA A 124 1.06 -11.46 0.02
C ALA A 124 1.33 -10.97 -1.42
N GLU A 125 0.32 -11.07 -2.28
CA GLU A 125 0.46 -10.90 -3.74
C GLU A 125 -0.74 -10.12 -4.32
N GLY A 126 -1.23 -9.13 -3.56
CA GLY A 126 -2.39 -8.33 -3.95
C GLY A 126 -2.05 -7.13 -4.83
N PHE A 127 -0.78 -6.70 -4.88
CA PHE A 127 -0.41 -5.52 -5.67
C PHE A 127 -0.52 -5.77 -7.18
N ARG A 128 -0.30 -7.01 -7.63
CA ARG A 128 -0.57 -7.42 -9.03
C ARG A 128 -2.05 -7.34 -9.45
N LYS A 129 -2.98 -7.11 -8.53
CA LYS A 129 -4.40 -6.80 -8.82
C LYS A 129 -4.69 -5.30 -8.96
N ILE A 130 -3.65 -4.47 -8.88
CA ILE A 130 -3.73 -3.02 -9.06
C ILE A 130 -3.09 -2.62 -10.40
N THR A 131 -1.87 -3.08 -10.64
CA THR A 131 -1.11 -2.82 -11.87
C THR A 131 -0.15 -3.99 -12.14
N TYR A 132 0.39 -4.06 -13.35
CA TYR A 132 1.44 -5.05 -13.66
C TYR A 132 2.74 -4.65 -12.95
N TYR A 133 3.30 -5.55 -12.14
CA TYR A 133 4.47 -5.26 -11.29
C TYR A 133 5.28 -6.54 -11.02
N PRO A 134 6.60 -6.47 -10.74
CA PRO A 134 7.31 -7.61 -10.15
C PRO A 134 6.89 -7.81 -8.70
N ASP A 135 5.76 -8.48 -8.48
CA ASP A 135 5.07 -8.53 -7.19
C ASP A 135 5.67 -9.60 -6.28
N ARG A 136 6.91 -9.36 -5.86
CA ARG A 136 7.76 -10.23 -5.04
C ARG A 136 8.61 -9.40 -4.07
N PRO A 137 8.85 -9.88 -2.83
CA PRO A 137 9.35 -9.03 -1.74
C PRO A 137 10.85 -8.67 -1.82
N ASP A 138 11.66 -9.40 -2.59
CA ASP A 138 13.07 -9.06 -2.82
C ASP A 138 13.24 -7.92 -3.86
N VAL A 139 12.15 -7.46 -4.47
CA VAL A 139 12.11 -6.27 -5.31
C VAL A 139 11.59 -5.10 -4.51
N GLN A 140 12.43 -4.06 -4.35
CA GLN A 140 12.09 -2.88 -3.57
C GLN A 140 12.29 -1.62 -4.41
N SER A 141 11.43 -0.63 -4.18
CA SER A 141 11.44 0.64 -4.90
C SER A 141 10.99 1.79 -3.99
N LYS A 142 11.33 3.03 -4.36
CA LYS A 142 10.73 4.23 -3.76
C LYS A 142 9.38 4.50 -4.42
N PHE A 143 8.36 4.79 -3.61
CA PHE A 143 7.02 5.02 -4.13
C PHE A 143 6.61 6.49 -4.01
N THR A 144 6.13 7.04 -5.11
CA THR A 144 5.32 8.26 -5.14
C THR A 144 3.90 7.88 -5.52
N THR A 145 2.92 8.24 -4.71
CA THR A 145 1.52 7.86 -4.94
C THR A 145 0.65 9.11 -5.03
N THR A 146 -0.01 9.28 -6.16
CA THR A 146 -0.99 10.34 -6.38
C THR A 146 -2.39 9.76 -6.44
N LEU A 147 -3.30 10.26 -5.59
CA LEU A 147 -4.72 9.96 -5.65
C LEU A 147 -5.46 11.15 -6.27
N ILE A 148 -6.38 10.86 -7.18
CA ILE A 148 -7.24 11.84 -7.84
C ILE A 148 -8.69 11.37 -7.70
N ALA A 149 -9.57 12.25 -7.25
CA ALA A 149 -11.01 11.98 -7.17
C ALA A 149 -11.80 13.29 -7.30
N ASP A 150 -13.12 13.20 -7.51
CA ASP A 150 -14.00 14.37 -7.48
C ASP A 150 -13.88 15.11 -6.14
N SER A 151 -13.75 16.44 -6.20
CA SER A 151 -13.63 17.26 -5.00
C SER A 151 -14.87 17.12 -4.12
N GLY A 152 -14.65 16.88 -2.82
CA GLY A 152 -15.71 16.63 -1.85
C GLY A 152 -16.22 15.19 -1.78
N ARG A 153 -15.82 14.29 -2.70
CA ARG A 153 -16.18 12.86 -2.63
C ARG A 153 -15.58 12.19 -1.40
N PHE A 154 -14.31 12.49 -1.12
CA PHE A 154 -13.55 11.93 0.00
C PHE A 154 -12.95 13.04 0.86
N GLY A 155 -13.28 13.04 2.15
CA GLY A 155 -12.64 13.89 3.15
C GLY A 155 -11.16 13.53 3.34
N VAL A 156 -10.82 12.25 3.21
CA VAL A 156 -9.50 11.68 3.47
C VAL A 156 -9.01 10.90 2.24
N MET A 157 -7.76 11.14 1.84
CA MET A 157 -7.03 10.43 0.78
C MET A 157 -5.58 10.23 1.24
N LEU A 158 -5.21 8.98 1.53
CA LEU A 158 -3.96 8.59 2.18
C LEU A 158 -3.20 7.58 1.32
N ALA A 159 -1.88 7.64 1.39
CA ALA A 159 -0.97 6.58 0.98
C ALA A 159 0.25 6.56 1.92
N ASN A 160 1.18 5.63 1.71
CA ASN A 160 2.41 5.54 2.51
C ASN A 160 3.23 6.84 2.49
N GLY A 161 4.02 7.07 3.55
CA GLY A 161 5.01 8.13 3.60
C GLY A 161 4.43 9.51 3.95
N ASN A 162 4.95 10.55 3.32
CA ASN A 162 4.67 11.94 3.66
C ASN A 162 3.82 12.63 2.59
N LEU A 163 2.84 13.42 3.04
CA LEU A 163 2.01 14.26 2.17
C LEU A 163 2.85 15.42 1.60
N ILE A 164 2.98 15.48 0.28
CA ILE A 164 3.76 16.54 -0.40
C ILE A 164 2.89 17.50 -1.22
N ARG A 165 1.65 17.11 -1.55
CA ARG A 165 0.72 17.93 -2.33
C ARG A 165 -0.72 17.57 -2.00
N ASP A 166 -1.56 18.58 -1.82
CA ASP A 166 -3.02 18.45 -1.71
C ASP A 166 -3.65 19.70 -2.35
N GLU A 167 -4.28 19.51 -3.50
CA GLU A 167 -4.85 20.62 -4.27
C GLU A 167 -6.16 20.23 -4.93
N VAL A 168 -6.97 21.24 -5.24
CA VAL A 168 -8.15 21.09 -6.09
C VAL A 168 -7.82 21.65 -7.47
N THR A 169 -8.01 20.84 -8.52
CA THR A 169 -7.77 21.21 -9.91
C THR A 169 -8.87 22.14 -10.44
N ILE A 170 -8.62 22.75 -11.60
CA ILE A 170 -9.60 23.62 -12.31
C ILE A 170 -10.88 22.85 -12.67
N GLU A 171 -10.80 21.54 -12.84
CA GLU A 171 -11.92 20.64 -13.14
C GLU A 171 -12.67 20.16 -11.88
N ASN A 172 -12.41 20.80 -10.72
CA ASN A 172 -13.01 20.44 -9.43
C ASN A 172 -12.71 19.00 -9.00
N ARG A 173 -11.50 18.52 -9.29
CA ARG A 173 -10.97 17.23 -8.82
C ARG A 173 -9.93 17.49 -7.74
N ARG A 174 -9.95 16.76 -6.63
CA ARG A 174 -8.90 16.84 -5.61
C ARG A 174 -7.76 15.89 -5.99
N ARG A 175 -6.53 16.37 -5.94
CA ARG A 175 -5.29 15.63 -6.19
C ARG A 175 -4.42 15.66 -4.94
N VAL A 176 -4.08 14.48 -4.43
CA VAL A 176 -3.24 14.33 -3.23
C VAL A 176 -2.05 13.44 -3.57
N THR A 177 -0.83 13.92 -3.34
CA THR A 177 0.41 13.18 -3.63
C THR A 177 1.19 12.92 -2.34
N TRP A 178 1.59 11.67 -2.17
CA TRP A 178 2.40 11.15 -1.08
C TRP A 178 3.74 10.61 -1.60
N VAL A 179 4.79 10.75 -0.81
CA VAL A 179 6.12 10.19 -1.11
C VAL A 179 6.62 9.41 0.09
N ASP A 180 6.96 8.14 -0.14
CA ASP A 180 7.67 7.30 0.82
C ASP A 180 9.18 7.33 0.51
N PRO A 181 10.04 7.85 1.40
CA PRO A 181 11.46 7.95 1.16
C PRO A 181 12.19 6.59 1.25
N PHE A 182 11.56 5.57 1.84
CA PHE A 182 12.17 4.25 2.00
C PHE A 182 11.87 3.36 0.80
N ASN A 183 12.88 2.60 0.38
CA ASN A 183 12.66 1.48 -0.52
C ASN A 183 11.77 0.46 0.20
N LYS A 184 10.72 -0.01 -0.46
CA LYS A 184 9.85 -1.06 0.05
C LYS A 184 9.41 -2.01 -1.06
N PRO A 185 9.09 -3.25 -0.72
CA PRO A 185 8.36 -4.16 -1.60
C PRO A 185 6.91 -3.75 -1.77
N SER A 186 6.29 -4.25 -2.84
CA SER A 186 4.91 -3.97 -3.23
C SER A 186 3.87 -4.34 -2.18
N TYR A 187 4.11 -5.40 -1.40
CA TYR A 187 3.17 -5.86 -0.37
C TYR A 187 2.94 -4.82 0.75
N LEU A 188 3.90 -3.91 0.99
CA LEU A 188 3.80 -2.82 1.97
C LEU A 188 3.12 -1.55 1.42
N PHE A 189 2.64 -1.59 0.18
CA PHE A 189 1.86 -0.51 -0.39
C PHE A 189 0.48 -0.40 0.28
N ALA A 190 0.09 0.83 0.63
CA ALA A 190 -1.24 1.14 1.10
C ALA A 190 -1.81 2.39 0.42
N LEU A 191 -3.11 2.32 0.14
CA LEU A 191 -3.94 3.43 -0.29
C LEU A 191 -5.27 3.37 0.46
N VAL A 192 -5.74 4.53 0.95
CA VAL A 192 -7.06 4.66 1.57
C VAL A 192 -7.74 5.95 1.09
N ALA A 193 -9.00 5.88 0.66
CA ALA A 193 -9.80 7.05 0.31
C ALA A 193 -11.26 6.92 0.79
N GLY A 194 -11.73 7.89 1.60
CA GLY A 194 -13.07 7.86 2.19
C GLY A 194 -13.41 9.06 3.06
N ASN A 195 -14.58 9.02 3.69
CA ASN A 195 -15.04 10.04 4.65
C ASN A 195 -14.85 9.51 6.08
N LEU A 196 -13.68 9.78 6.65
CA LEU A 196 -13.27 9.26 7.97
C LEU A 196 -13.09 10.41 8.97
N ALA A 197 -13.44 10.15 10.22
CA ALA A 197 -13.01 10.96 11.35
C ALA A 197 -11.56 10.61 11.71
N VAL A 198 -10.90 11.50 12.45
CA VAL A 198 -9.49 11.32 12.85
C VAL A 198 -9.29 11.66 14.32
N LEU A 199 -8.68 10.74 15.06
CA LEU A 199 -8.12 10.94 16.38
C LEU A 199 -6.63 11.25 16.21
N LYS A 200 -6.19 12.40 16.70
CA LYS A 200 -4.81 12.88 16.57
C LYS A 200 -4.13 12.92 17.93
N ASP A 201 -2.86 12.55 17.95
CA ASP A 201 -1.96 12.73 19.08
C ASP A 201 -0.52 12.87 18.57
N THR A 202 0.45 12.88 19.48
CA THR A 202 1.88 12.97 19.16
C THR A 202 2.70 12.02 20.02
N PHE A 203 3.89 11.66 19.53
CA PHE A 203 4.90 10.96 20.30
C PHE A 203 6.25 11.60 20.06
N THR A 204 7.02 11.87 21.11
CA THR A 204 8.40 12.35 21.00
C THR A 204 9.36 11.20 21.21
N THR A 205 10.18 10.90 20.21
CA THR A 205 11.17 9.83 20.27
C THR A 205 12.30 10.12 21.25
N MET A 206 13.07 9.11 21.64
CA MET A 206 14.21 9.28 22.55
C MET A 206 15.29 10.26 22.04
N SER A 207 15.42 10.46 20.71
CA SER A 207 16.29 11.49 20.11
C SER A 207 15.62 12.87 19.95
N GLY A 208 14.33 12.99 20.26
CA GLY A 208 13.59 14.25 20.21
C GLY A 208 12.81 14.49 18.91
N ARG A 209 12.65 13.49 18.03
CA ARG A 209 11.75 13.62 16.87
C ARG A 209 10.31 13.66 17.35
N ASN A 210 9.53 14.65 16.91
CA ASN A 210 8.10 14.67 17.13
C ASN A 210 7.37 13.94 15.99
N VAL A 211 6.70 12.84 16.31
CA VAL A 211 5.92 12.02 15.38
C VAL A 211 4.45 12.37 15.54
N GLU A 212 3.79 12.72 14.44
CA GLU A 212 2.32 12.86 14.45
C GLU A 212 1.66 11.48 14.42
N LEU A 213 0.71 11.24 15.32
CA LEU A 213 -0.06 10.00 15.36
C LEU A 213 -1.49 10.28 14.90
N ARG A 214 -2.00 9.48 13.97
CA ARG A 214 -3.35 9.65 13.43
C ARG A 214 -4.06 8.30 13.32
N ILE A 215 -5.19 8.15 14.02
CA ILE A 215 -6.07 7.00 13.85
C ILE A 215 -7.33 7.48 13.14
N TYR A 216 -7.62 6.89 11.99
CA TYR A 216 -8.81 7.16 11.20
C TYR A 216 -9.82 6.02 11.35
N SER A 217 -11.10 6.38 11.49
CA SER A 217 -12.21 5.45 11.51
C SER A 217 -13.49 6.16 11.07
N GLU A 218 -14.57 5.41 10.87
CA GLU A 218 -15.88 6.01 10.70
C GLU A 218 -16.24 6.87 11.93
N SER A 219 -16.95 7.99 11.70
CA SER A 219 -17.21 8.99 12.73
C SER A 219 -17.90 8.43 13.97
N HIS A 220 -18.72 7.39 13.84
CA HIS A 220 -19.43 6.79 14.96
C HIS A 220 -18.54 5.86 15.82
N ASN A 221 -17.36 5.47 15.32
CA ASN A 221 -16.41 4.57 15.97
C ASN A 221 -15.20 5.29 16.58
N ILE A 222 -15.00 6.58 16.26
CA ILE A 222 -13.74 7.28 16.56
C ILE A 222 -13.41 7.35 18.06
N ASP A 223 -14.43 7.49 18.91
CA ASP A 223 -14.25 7.56 20.37
C ASP A 223 -13.70 6.25 20.95
N ALA A 224 -14.00 5.11 20.32
CA ALA A 224 -13.51 3.80 20.71
C ALA A 224 -12.05 3.54 20.29
N CYS A 225 -11.40 4.47 19.58
CA CYS A 225 -10.00 4.36 19.16
C CYS A 225 -9.00 4.85 20.23
N THR A 226 -9.48 5.41 21.34
CA THR A 226 -8.61 6.00 22.38
C THR A 226 -7.61 4.99 22.94
N HIS A 227 -8.05 3.76 23.23
CA HIS A 227 -7.15 2.72 23.74
C HIS A 227 -6.10 2.29 22.72
N ALA A 228 -6.43 2.27 21.43
CA ALA A 228 -5.47 1.98 20.36
C ALA A 228 -4.38 3.07 20.28
N MET A 229 -4.76 4.36 20.42
CA MET A 229 -3.79 5.47 20.46
C MET A 229 -2.81 5.34 21.63
N GLU A 230 -3.33 5.04 22.83
CA GLU A 230 -2.49 4.83 24.00
C GLU A 230 -1.60 3.59 23.85
N SER A 231 -2.11 2.52 23.24
CA SER A 231 -1.34 1.31 22.96
C SER A 231 -0.20 1.56 21.98
N LEU A 232 -0.44 2.36 20.93
CA LEU A 232 0.59 2.78 19.98
C LEU A 232 1.72 3.53 20.68
N LYS A 233 1.40 4.53 21.51
CA LYS A 233 2.42 5.28 22.28
C LYS A 233 3.22 4.37 23.22
N ARG A 234 2.55 3.41 23.87
CA ARG A 234 3.24 2.41 24.72
C ARG A 234 4.16 1.51 23.89
N ALA A 235 3.74 1.05 22.71
CA ALA A 235 4.57 0.25 21.82
C ALA A 235 5.81 1.03 21.34
N MET A 236 5.64 2.29 20.94
CA MET A 236 6.74 3.19 20.56
C MET A 236 7.75 3.35 21.70
N ALA A 237 7.29 3.72 22.90
CA ALA A 237 8.17 3.86 24.06
C ALA A 237 8.87 2.55 24.43
N TRP A 238 8.17 1.42 24.32
CA TRP A 238 8.73 0.13 24.67
C TRP A 238 9.82 -0.31 23.70
N ASP A 239 9.65 -0.12 22.39
CA ASP A 239 10.67 -0.50 21.39
C ASP A 239 11.94 0.35 21.52
N GLU A 240 11.80 1.63 21.90
CA GLU A 240 12.94 2.49 22.24
C GLU A 240 13.69 1.97 23.48
N VAL A 241 12.98 1.64 24.56
CA VAL A 241 13.61 1.16 25.80
C VAL A 241 14.20 -0.24 25.65
N ALA A 242 13.48 -1.15 25.00
CA ALA A 242 13.85 -2.56 24.90
C ALA A 242 14.88 -2.82 23.81
N PHE A 243 14.77 -2.14 22.67
CA PHE A 243 15.59 -2.41 21.49
C PHE A 243 16.35 -1.20 20.93
N GLY A 244 16.17 0.00 21.48
CA GLY A 244 16.83 1.22 20.98
C GLY A 244 16.34 1.65 19.60
N ARG A 245 15.09 1.32 19.26
CA ARG A 245 14.50 1.50 17.94
C ARG A 245 13.49 2.65 17.96
N GLU A 246 13.82 3.72 17.25
CA GLU A 246 12.90 4.84 17.05
C GLU A 246 12.05 4.66 15.79
N TYR A 247 10.90 5.33 15.75
CA TYR A 247 10.15 5.48 14.51
C TYR A 247 10.85 6.42 13.52
N ASP A 248 10.73 6.12 12.23
CA ASP A 248 11.60 6.66 11.18
C ASP A 248 10.90 7.53 10.13
N LEU A 249 9.59 7.76 10.25
CA LEU A 249 8.81 8.74 9.48
C LEU A 249 8.30 9.89 10.36
N ASP A 250 7.61 10.85 9.73
CA ASP A 250 7.08 12.06 10.40
C ASP A 250 5.64 11.87 10.91
N THR A 251 4.89 10.95 10.29
CA THR A 251 3.51 10.62 10.66
C THR A 251 3.31 9.12 10.68
N PHE A 252 2.69 8.60 11.75
CA PHE A 252 2.20 7.24 11.84
C PHE A 252 0.68 7.24 11.71
N MET A 253 0.15 6.55 10.69
CA MET A 253 -1.28 6.48 10.43
C MET A 253 -1.82 5.06 10.64
N ILE A 254 -2.97 4.95 11.30
CA ILE A 254 -3.77 3.72 11.39
C ILE A 254 -5.14 4.02 10.78
N VAL A 255 -5.64 3.13 9.94
CA VAL A 255 -7.03 3.18 9.44
C VAL A 255 -7.76 1.93 9.90
N ALA A 256 -8.84 2.10 10.65
CA ALA A 256 -9.72 1.01 11.07
C ALA A 256 -10.85 0.82 10.04
N VAL A 257 -10.93 -0.37 9.44
CA VAL A 257 -11.90 -0.75 8.39
C VAL A 257 -12.69 -2.00 8.81
N GLU A 258 -13.95 -2.09 8.39
CA GLU A 258 -14.84 -3.19 8.81
C GLU A 258 -14.60 -4.48 8.03
N ASP A 259 -14.50 -4.38 6.71
CA ASP A 259 -14.25 -5.54 5.84
C ASP A 259 -12.74 -5.69 5.61
N PHE A 260 -12.11 -6.54 6.42
CA PHE A 260 -10.69 -6.87 6.29
C PHE A 260 -10.49 -8.37 6.55
N ASN A 261 -9.91 -9.09 5.60
CA ASN A 261 -9.67 -10.53 5.72
C ASN A 261 -8.70 -10.88 6.85
N MET A 262 -7.72 -10.02 7.11
CA MET A 262 -6.69 -10.20 8.12
C MET A 262 -7.01 -9.44 9.41
N GLY A 263 -6.14 -9.56 10.43
CA GLY A 263 -6.29 -8.80 11.67
C GLY A 263 -5.92 -7.34 11.49
N ALA A 264 -4.72 -7.10 10.97
CA ALA A 264 -4.19 -5.80 10.59
C ALA A 264 -3.02 -6.03 9.61
N MET A 265 -2.44 -4.93 9.11
CA MET A 265 -1.38 -4.95 8.11
C MET A 265 -0.40 -3.79 8.36
N GLU A 266 0.89 -4.06 8.31
CA GLU A 266 2.00 -3.19 8.71
C GLU A 266 2.45 -2.16 7.65
N ASN A 267 1.60 -1.86 6.65
CA ASN A 267 2.01 -1.04 5.51
C ASN A 267 2.74 0.24 5.96
N LYS A 268 3.92 0.52 5.39
CA LYS A 268 4.86 1.52 5.93
C LYS A 268 4.20 2.88 6.16
N GLY A 269 4.00 3.24 7.43
CA GLY A 269 3.42 4.51 7.88
C GLY A 269 1.90 4.67 7.65
N LEU A 270 1.21 3.68 7.09
CA LEU A 270 -0.23 3.67 6.87
C LEU A 270 -0.80 2.26 7.14
N ASN A 271 -0.81 1.87 8.40
CA ASN A 271 -1.29 0.56 8.77
C ASN A 271 -2.82 0.49 8.61
N ILE A 272 -3.33 -0.63 8.10
CA ILE A 272 -4.76 -0.86 7.92
C ILE A 272 -5.17 -2.00 8.84
N PHE A 273 -6.20 -1.76 9.66
CA PHE A 273 -6.63 -2.68 10.69
C PHE A 273 -8.09 -3.07 10.50
N ASN A 274 -8.42 -4.32 10.80
CA ASN A 274 -9.79 -4.69 11.06
C ASN A 274 -10.29 -3.94 12.33
N THR A 275 -11.49 -3.38 12.31
CA THR A 275 -12.07 -2.66 13.46
C THR A 275 -12.07 -3.47 14.75
N SER A 276 -12.18 -4.81 14.68
CA SER A 276 -12.08 -5.70 15.85
C SER A 276 -10.74 -5.64 16.59
N CYS A 277 -9.69 -5.12 15.94
CA CYS A 277 -8.33 -4.98 16.47
C CYS A 277 -8.02 -3.54 16.92
N VAL A 278 -8.97 -2.60 16.80
CA VAL A 278 -8.75 -1.17 17.13
C VAL A 278 -9.79 -0.66 18.12
N LEU A 279 -11.07 -1.00 17.91
CA LEU A 279 -12.18 -0.43 18.66
C LEU A 279 -12.32 -1.10 20.03
N ALA A 280 -12.15 -0.34 21.10
CA ALA A 280 -12.39 -0.78 22.47
C ALA A 280 -13.01 0.34 23.31
N SER A 281 -14.17 0.08 23.91
CA SER A 281 -14.80 0.98 24.88
C SER A 281 -15.28 0.21 26.12
N PRO A 282 -15.38 0.83 27.31
CA PRO A 282 -15.81 0.13 28.52
C PRO A 282 -17.22 -0.46 28.42
N ASN A 283 -18.07 0.10 27.55
CA ASN A 283 -19.45 -0.33 27.37
C ASN A 283 -19.60 -1.47 26.35
N THR A 284 -18.60 -1.69 25.49
CA THR A 284 -18.71 -2.59 24.32
C THR A 284 -17.61 -3.64 24.25
N ALA A 285 -16.51 -3.50 25.00
CA ALA A 285 -15.35 -4.37 24.94
C ALA A 285 -15.03 -5.02 26.29
N THR A 286 -14.59 -6.27 26.26
CA THR A 286 -14.09 -7.02 27.43
C THR A 286 -12.61 -6.73 27.68
N ASP A 287 -12.10 -7.05 28.86
CA ASP A 287 -10.66 -6.94 29.17
C ASP A 287 -9.78 -7.67 28.14
N ALA A 288 -10.22 -8.86 27.69
CA ALA A 288 -9.54 -9.61 26.66
C ALA A 288 -9.49 -8.86 25.31
N ALA A 289 -10.53 -8.10 24.96
CA ALA A 289 -10.53 -7.27 23.76
C ALA A 289 -9.55 -6.08 23.90
N TYR A 290 -9.48 -5.44 25.07
CA TYR A 290 -8.46 -4.40 25.34
C TYR A 290 -7.03 -4.93 25.18
N LEU A 291 -6.74 -6.12 25.72
CA LEU A 291 -5.44 -6.77 25.57
C LEU A 291 -5.15 -7.16 24.11
N ARG A 292 -6.18 -7.60 23.36
CA ARG A 292 -6.04 -7.89 21.93
C ARG A 292 -5.69 -6.64 21.13
N VAL A 293 -6.39 -5.53 21.35
CA VAL A 293 -6.08 -4.24 20.70
C VAL A 293 -4.65 -3.83 21.00
N GLU A 294 -4.23 -3.90 22.26
CA GLU A 294 -2.85 -3.56 22.64
C GLU A 294 -1.82 -4.45 21.93
N GLY A 295 -2.04 -5.77 21.94
CA GLY A 295 -1.14 -6.74 21.31
C GLY A 295 -1.01 -6.55 19.79
N VAL A 296 -2.13 -6.34 19.09
CA VAL A 296 -2.11 -6.18 17.62
C VAL A 296 -1.53 -4.82 17.24
N VAL A 297 -1.92 -3.72 17.91
CA VAL A 297 -1.33 -2.39 17.63
C VAL A 297 0.19 -2.41 17.84
N ALA A 298 0.66 -3.07 18.91
CA ALA A 298 2.08 -3.23 19.15
C ALA A 298 2.76 -4.10 18.06
N HIS A 299 2.15 -5.22 17.68
CA HIS A 299 2.64 -6.11 16.63
C HIS A 299 2.91 -5.36 15.31
N GLU A 300 1.91 -4.63 14.81
CA GLU A 300 2.05 -3.88 13.56
C GLU A 300 3.04 -2.72 13.68
N TYR A 301 3.20 -2.12 14.87
CA TYR A 301 4.22 -1.11 15.09
C TYR A 301 5.63 -1.73 15.03
N PHE A 302 5.86 -2.88 15.66
CA PHE A 302 7.18 -3.53 15.68
C PHE A 302 7.64 -4.00 14.29
N HIS A 303 6.69 -4.36 13.41
CA HIS A 303 6.97 -4.64 12.01
C HIS A 303 7.67 -3.49 11.27
N ASN A 304 7.54 -2.25 11.74
CA ASN A 304 8.29 -1.11 11.19
C ASN A 304 9.80 -1.39 11.10
N TRP A 305 10.36 -2.15 12.04
CA TRP A 305 11.74 -2.61 12.01
C TRP A 305 11.89 -4.04 11.50
N SER A 306 11.12 -4.99 12.05
CA SER A 306 11.18 -6.41 11.70
C SER A 306 10.11 -6.80 10.69
N GLY A 307 10.26 -6.33 9.45
CA GLY A 307 9.31 -6.55 8.36
C GLY A 307 9.40 -5.46 7.30
N ASN A 308 9.58 -4.20 7.71
CA ASN A 308 9.60 -3.08 6.78
C ASN A 308 11.01 -2.58 6.50
N ARG A 309 11.80 -2.26 7.54
CA ARG A 309 13.18 -1.77 7.37
C ARG A 309 14.15 -2.86 6.96
N VAL A 310 13.84 -4.09 7.32
CA VAL A 310 14.48 -5.31 6.83
C VAL A 310 13.35 -6.24 6.40
N THR A 311 13.38 -6.63 5.12
CA THR A 311 12.41 -7.47 4.42
C THR A 311 13.17 -8.33 3.41
#